data_AF-A0A257QNS1-F1
#
_entry.id   AF-A0A257QNS1-F1
#
_cell.length_a   1.000
_cell.length_b   1.000
_cell.length_c   1.000
_cell.angle_alpha   90.00
_cell.angle_beta   90.00
_cell.angle_gamma   90.00
#
_symmetry.space_group_name_H-M   'P 1'
#
loop_
_entity.id
_entity.type
_entity.pdbx_description
1 polymer ?
#
loop_
_entity_poly.entity_id
_entity_poly.type
_entity_poly.pdbx_seq_one_letter_code
_entity_poly.pdbx_strand_id
1 'polypeptide(L)' 'HDHFHLVDRDTGKVIEFDDPEAEILMRRIAARHGFELEALKIELFGRRKPDKTEPLDSSPKNTSQGRT' A
#
# COMPACT_ATOMS: atom_id res chain seq x y z
N HIS A 1 -8.28 -5.44 -10.96
CA HIS A 1 -6.86 -5.08 -10.96
C HIS A 1 -6.39 -5.52 -9.60
N ASP A 2 -5.53 -6.52 -9.55
CA ASP A 2 -5.11 -7.10 -8.27
C ASP A 2 -4.07 -6.17 -7.67
N HIS A 3 -4.52 -5.27 -6.80
CA HIS A 3 -3.64 -4.35 -6.09
C HIS A 3 -3.23 -4.96 -4.75
N PHE A 4 -2.02 -4.64 -4.32
CA PHE A 4 -1.47 -4.99 -3.01
C PHE A 4 -1.62 -3.83 -2.05
N HIS A 5 -1.59 -4.12 -0.75
CA HIS A 5 -1.77 -3.12 0.28
C HIS A 5 -0.53 -2.96 1.14
N LEU A 6 -0.15 -1.70 1.42
CA LEU A 6 0.77 -1.34 2.50
C LEU A 6 0.03 -0.47 3.51
N VAL A 7 -0.11 -0.98 4.73
CA VAL A 7 -0.75 -0.29 5.86
C VAL A 7 0.32 0.37 6.72
N ASP A 8 0.22 1.70 6.86
CA ASP A 8 0.98 2.45 7.85
C ASP A 8 0.42 2.15 9.26
N ARG A 9 1.23 1.51 10.11
CA ARG A 9 0.84 1.07 11.45
C ARG A 9 0.59 2.22 12.42
N ASP A 10 1.13 3.40 12.16
CA ASP A 10 1.00 4.54 13.07
C ASP A 10 -0.24 5.37 12.71
N THR A 11 -0.59 5.48 11.43
CA THR A 11 -1.71 6.32 10.96
C THR A 11 -2.94 5.54 10.49
N GLY A 12 -2.80 4.24 10.21
CA GLY A 12 -3.84 3.42 9.58
C GLY A 12 -4.02 3.69 8.09
N LYS A 13 -3.22 4.58 7.48
CA LYS A 13 -3.31 4.89 6.06
C LYS A 13 -2.94 3.67 5.21
N VAL A 14 -3.78 3.35 4.23
CA VAL A 14 -3.54 2.30 3.25
C VAL A 14 -2.96 2.91 1.98
N ILE A 15 -1.93 2.26 1.45
CA ILE A 15 -1.32 2.57 0.16
C ILE A 15 -1.57 1.36 -0.73
N GLU A 16 -2.29 1.57 -1.83
CA GLU A 16 -2.46 0.58 -2.90
C GLU A 16 -1.26 0.64 -3.85
N PHE A 17 -0.74 -0.52 -4.24
CA PHE A 17 0.37 -0.60 -5.18
C PHE A 17 0.30 -1.88 -6.02
N ASP A 18 0.97 -1.85 -7.17
CA ASP A 18 1.19 -3.00 -8.04
C ASP A 18 2.68 -3.37 -8.03
N ASP A 19 2.99 -4.66 -8.06
CA ASP A 19 4.37 -5.15 -8.17
C ASP A 19 4.46 -6.41 -9.05
N PRO A 20 4.72 -6.24 -10.36
CA PRO A 20 4.85 -7.36 -11.29
C PRO A 20 5.98 -8.33 -10.94
N GLU A 21 7.04 -7.87 -10.28
CA GLU A 21 8.16 -8.74 -9.90
C GLU A 21 7.76 -9.69 -8.77
N ALA A 22 6.98 -9.20 -7.80
CA ALA A 22 6.40 -10.03 -6.75
C ALA A 22 5.48 -11.12 -7.34
N GLU A 23 4.61 -10.78 -8.28
CA GLU A 23 3.76 -11.77 -8.96
C GLU A 23 4.56 -12.88 -9.65
N ILE A 24 5.58 -12.50 -10.42
CA ILE A 24 6.44 -13.45 -11.13
C ILE A 24 7.15 -14.38 -10.15
N LEU A 25 7.68 -13.83 -9.05
CA LEU A 25 8.35 -14.63 -8.02
C LEU A 25 7.39 -15.64 -7.39
N MET A 26 6.17 -15.21 -7.02
CA MET A 26 5.18 -16.07 -6.39
C MET A 26 4.69 -17.17 -7.34
N ARG A 27 4.47 -16.86 -8.62
CA ARG A 27 4.17 -17.89 -9.65
C ARG A 27 5.29 -18.92 -9.78
N ARG A 28 6.54 -18.48 -9.77
CA ARG A 28 7.71 -19.38 -9.82
C ARG A 28 7.79 -20.28 -8.58
N ILE A 29 7.50 -19.75 -7.39
CA ILE A 29 7.46 -20.56 -6.17
C ILE A 29 6.38 -21.63 -6.28
N ALA A 30 5.15 -21.27 -6.67
CA ALA A 30 4.05 -22.22 -6.84
C ALA A 30 4.41 -23.33 -7.84
N ALA A 31 4.98 -22.96 -8.99
CA ALA A 31 5.41 -23.91 -10.02
C ALA A 31 6.46 -24.91 -9.51
N ARG A 32 7.44 -24.46 -8.68
CA ARG A 32 8.44 -25.37 -8.08
C ARG A 32 7.84 -26.42 -7.15
N HIS A 33 6.64 -26.17 -6.63
CA HIS A 33 5.91 -27.10 -5.77
C HIS A 33 4.81 -27.87 -6.52
N GLY A 34 4.70 -27.72 -7.85
CA GLY A 34 3.70 -28.42 -8.66
C GLY A 34 2.30 -27.80 -8.62
N PHE A 35 2.18 -26.52 -8.27
CA PHE A 35 0.92 -25.79 -8.21
C PHE A 35 0.86 -24.68 -9.26
N GLU A 36 -0.35 -24.39 -9.75
CA GLU A 36 -0.68 -23.16 -10.48
C GLU A 36 -1.15 -22.08 -9.50
N LEU A 37 -0.72 -20.83 -9.70
CA LEU A 37 -1.10 -19.72 -8.83
C LEU A 37 -2.42 -19.09 -9.30
N GLU A 38 -3.51 -19.39 -8.60
CA GLU A 38 -4.85 -18.87 -8.88
C GLU A 38 -5.11 -17.49 -8.27
N ALA A 39 -4.53 -17.19 -7.10
CA ALA A 39 -4.70 -15.93 -6.41
C ALA A 39 -3.45 -15.53 -5.63
N LEU A 40 -3.17 -14.23 -5.57
CA LEU A 40 -2.10 -13.66 -4.77
C LEU A 40 -2.64 -12.48 -3.95
N LYS A 41 -2.54 -12.58 -2.62
CA LYS A 41 -2.82 -11.47 -1.70
C LYS A 41 -1.52 -11.05 -1.02
N ILE A 42 -1.15 -9.79 -1.16
CA ILE A 42 -0.02 -9.18 -0.43
C ILE A 42 -0.55 -8.03 0.42
N GLU A 43 -0.27 -8.11 1.72
CA GLU A 43 -0.60 -7.08 2.69
C GLU A 43 0.63 -6.84 3.57
N LEU A 44 1.21 -5.66 3.44
CA LEU A 44 2.39 -5.22 4.16
C LEU A 44 1.97 -4.31 5.31
N PHE A 45 2.66 -4.44 6.44
CA PHE A 45 2.47 -3.58 7.61
C PHE A 45 3.80 -2.90 7.94
N GLY A 46 3.86 -1.59 7.77
CA GLY A 46 5.08 -0.80 7.92
C GLY A 46 4.90 0.40 8.86
N ARG A 47 6.02 0.92 9.36
CA ARG A 47 6.11 2.26 9.96
C ARG A 47 6.93 3.16 9.06
N ARG A 48 6.62 4.46 9.04
CA ARG A 48 7.38 5.42 8.23
C ARG A 48 8.80 5.54 8.76
N LYS A 49 9.78 5.58 7.84
CA LYS A 49 11.14 5.97 8.19
C LYS A 49 11.17 7.50 8.36
N PRO A 50 11.87 8.02 9.38
CA PRO A 50 11.81 9.44 9.76
C PRO A 50 12.26 10.43 8.67
N ASP A 51 13.04 9.97 7.67
CA ASP A 51 13.58 10.83 6.60
C ASP A 51 12.69 10.99 5.36
N LYS A 52 11.49 10.40 5.31
CA LYS A 52 10.61 10.48 4.12
C LYS A 52 9.27 11.16 4.41
N THR A 53 9.34 12.30 5.10
CA THR A 53 8.16 13.09 5.49
C THR A 53 7.90 14.21 4.50
N GLU A 54 7.53 13.87 3.27
CA GLU A 54 6.71 14.79 2.46
C GLU A 54 5.26 14.63 2.94
N PRO A 55 4.56 15.70 3.36
CA PRO A 55 3.21 15.58 3.90
C PRO A 55 2.25 15.21 2.76
N LEU A 56 1.87 13.93 2.69
CA LEU A 56 0.91 13.42 1.71
C LEU A 56 -0.56 13.72 2.09
N ASP A 57 -0.78 14.74 2.92
CA ASP A 57 -2.10 15.27 3.27
C ASP A 57 -2.00 16.77 3.56
N SER A 58 -2.11 17.57 2.51
CA SER A 58 -2.54 18.96 2.61
C SER A 58 -3.96 19.08 2.07
N SER A 59 -4.91 18.37 2.66
CA SER A 59 -6.32 18.73 2.49
C SER A 59 -6.55 20.10 3.13
N PRO A 60 -7.01 21.12 2.39
CA PRO A 60 -7.19 22.45 2.96
C PRO A 60 -8.29 22.40 4.02
N LYS A 61 -7.93 22.69 5.28
CA LYS A 61 -8.89 23.00 6.32
C LYS A 61 -9.68 24.22 5.86
N ASN A 62 -10.96 24.02 5.57
CA ASN A 62 -11.91 25.08 5.27
C ASN A 62 -11.91 26.08 6.44
N THR A 63 -11.28 27.24 6.25
CA THR A 63 -11.26 28.33 7.22
C THR A 63 -12.64 28.97 7.23
N SER A 64 -13.32 28.85 8.37
CA SER A 64 -14.47 29.64 8.75
C SER A 64 -14.31 31.11 8.36
N GLN A 65 -15.13 31.60 7.44
CA GLN A 65 -15.46 33.02 7.37
C GLN A 65 -16.75 33.24 8.16
N GLY A 66 -16.57 33.59 9.44
CA GLY A 66 -17.51 34.47 10.09
C GLY A 66 -17.37 35.86 9.48
N ARG A 67 -18.47 36.43 8.99
CA ARG A 67 -18.64 37.87 8.85
C ARG A 67 -20.03 38.24 9.33
N THR A 68 -20.02 39.20 10.26
CA THR A 68 -21.08 40.10 10.72
C THR A 68 -22.02 40.56 9.63
#